data_AF-W7AVQ4-F1
#
_entry.id   AF-W7AVQ4-F1
#
_cell.length_a   1.000
_cell.length_b   1.000
_cell.length_c   1.000
_cell.angle_alpha   90.00
_cell.angle_beta   90.00
_cell.angle_gamma   90.00
#
_symmetry.space_group_name_H-M   'P 1'
#
loop_
_entity.id
_entity.type
_entity.pdbx_description
1 polymer ?
#
loop_
_entity_poly.entity_id
_entity_poly.type
_entity_poly.pdbx_seq_one_letter_code
_entity_poly.pdbx_strand_id
1 'polypeptide(L)'
;MNLNGDYISDALAAQVGGIGIAPGANINYQTGHAIFEATHGTAPKYAGLDKVNPSSVILSGTLLLEHLGWNEAADLITQSMEKTIQAKTVTYDFARLMDNATELKCSEFANELISNL
;
A
#
# COMPACT_ATOMS: atom_id res chain seq x y z
N MET A 1 5.58 23.43 -6.21
CA MET A 1 5.28 22.90 -7.56
C MET A 1 4.27 21.78 -7.36
N ASN A 2 3.05 22.12 -6.92
CA ASN A 2 2.17 21.14 -6.25
C ASN A 2 1.27 20.42 -7.26
N LEU A 3 0.66 21.16 -8.20
CA LEU A 3 -0.27 20.60 -9.16
C LEU A 3 0.36 19.59 -10.14
N ASN A 4 1.58 19.87 -10.60
CA ASN A 4 2.28 18.92 -11.49
C ASN A 4 2.65 17.64 -10.75
N GLY A 5 2.96 17.73 -9.45
CA GLY A 5 3.26 16.56 -8.62
C GLY A 5 2.06 15.63 -8.54
N ASP A 6 0.89 16.19 -8.21
CA ASP A 6 -0.41 15.50 -8.15
C ASP A 6 -0.73 14.74 -9.45
N TYR A 7 -0.64 15.43 -10.59
CA TYR A 7 -0.95 14.81 -11.89
C TYR A 7 0.04 13.70 -12.26
N ILE A 8 1.32 13.90 -11.98
CA ILE A 8 2.36 12.92 -12.31
C ILE A 8 2.26 11.70 -11.40
N SER A 9 2.04 11.89 -10.09
CA SER A 9 1.94 10.77 -9.14
C SER A 9 0.77 9.85 -9.48
N ASP A 10 -0.40 10.41 -9.78
CA ASP A 10 -1.57 9.62 -10.14
C ASP A 10 -1.38 8.88 -11.47
N ALA A 11 -0.80 9.56 -12.47
CA ALA A 11 -0.49 8.94 -13.75
C ALA A 11 0.47 7.75 -13.60
N LEU A 12 1.52 7.89 -12.79
CA LEU A 12 2.50 6.83 -12.53
C LEU A 12 1.90 5.67 -11.72
N ALA A 13 1.12 5.97 -10.67
CA ALA A 13 0.43 4.96 -9.89
C ALA A 13 -0.53 4.15 -10.77
N ALA A 14 -1.29 4.81 -11.65
CA ALA A 14 -2.15 4.12 -12.61
C ALA A 14 -1.35 3.27 -13.61
N GLN A 15 -0.22 3.77 -14.13
CA GLN A 15 0.60 3.09 -15.12
C GLN A 15 1.13 1.74 -14.63
N VAL A 16 1.51 1.63 -13.35
CA VAL A 16 2.01 0.38 -12.75
C VAL A 16 0.90 -0.50 -12.18
N GLY A 17 -0.38 -0.12 -12.36
CA GLY A 17 -1.52 -0.81 -11.75
C GLY A 17 -1.62 -0.61 -10.23
N GLY A 18 -0.92 0.38 -9.69
CA GLY A 18 -0.72 0.62 -8.26
C GLY A 18 -1.67 1.63 -7.63
N ILE A 19 -2.74 2.06 -8.31
CA ILE A 19 -3.64 3.14 -7.83
C ILE A 19 -4.25 2.86 -6.44
N GLY A 20 -4.42 1.59 -6.07
CA GLY A 20 -4.92 1.18 -4.75
C GLY A 20 -3.84 0.94 -3.69
N ILE A 21 -2.56 0.98 -4.08
CA ILE A 21 -1.43 0.59 -3.21
C ILE A 21 -0.32 1.62 -3.12
N ALA A 22 -0.40 2.73 -3.86
CA ALA A 22 0.63 3.76 -3.85
C ALA A 22 0.82 4.34 -2.42
N PRO A 23 2.06 4.38 -1.88
CA PRO A 23 2.31 4.97 -0.58
C PRO A 23 2.48 6.50 -0.66
N GLY A 24 2.31 7.19 0.48
CA GLY A 24 2.40 8.65 0.57
C GLY A 24 3.11 9.14 1.83
N ALA A 25 3.88 10.22 1.69
CA ALA A 25 4.54 10.89 2.80
C ALA A 25 4.63 12.41 2.57
N ASN A 26 4.32 13.17 3.62
CA ASN A 26 4.47 14.62 3.71
C ASN A 26 5.55 14.92 4.76
N ILE A 27 6.73 15.35 4.32
CA ILE A 27 7.91 15.45 5.19
C ILE A 27 8.47 16.87 5.15
N ASN A 28 8.69 17.44 6.34
CA ASN A 28 9.53 18.62 6.53
C ASN A 28 10.91 18.19 7.05
N TYR A 29 11.85 18.01 6.13
CA TYR A 29 13.22 17.57 6.45
C TYR A 29 14.03 18.56 7.30
N GLN A 30 13.63 19.84 7.40
CA GLN A 30 14.32 20.82 8.24
C GLN A 30 13.96 20.68 9.72
N THR A 31 12.70 20.32 9.99
CA THR A 31 12.18 20.20 11.37
C THR A 31 12.08 18.76 11.85
N GLY A 32 12.16 17.78 10.94
CA GLY A 32 11.97 16.36 11.24
C GLY A 32 10.50 15.92 11.37
N HIS A 33 9.53 16.82 11.16
CA HIS A 33 8.11 16.43 11.17
C HIS A 33 7.74 15.71 9.88
N ALA A 34 7.03 14.59 10.01
CA ALA A 34 6.57 13.77 8.90
C ALA A 34 5.16 13.22 9.18
N ILE A 35 4.34 13.12 8.12
CA ILE A 35 3.05 12.44 8.11
C ILE A 35 3.07 11.43 6.96
N PHE A 36 2.73 10.18 7.25
CA PHE A 36 2.63 9.10 6.27
C PHE A 36 1.17 8.71 6.13
N GLU A 37 0.67 8.59 4.90
CA GLU A 37 -0.77 8.52 4.65
C GLU A 37 -1.14 7.56 3.52
N ALA A 38 -2.33 6.99 3.62
CA ALA A 38 -2.95 6.33 2.47
C ALA A 38 -3.26 7.39 1.40
N THR A 39 -2.96 7.09 0.14
CA THR A 39 -3.12 8.03 -0.99
C THR A 39 -4.46 7.90 -1.69
N HIS A 40 -5.17 6.79 -1.46
CA HIS A 40 -6.50 6.56 -2.03
C HIS A 40 -7.61 7.26 -1.24
N GLY A 41 -8.75 7.48 -1.88
CA GLY A 41 -9.95 8.02 -1.23
C GLY A 41 -10.60 7.06 -0.23
N THR A 42 -11.65 7.52 0.47
CA THR A 42 -12.32 6.81 1.57
C THR A 42 -13.20 5.64 1.15
N ALA A 43 -13.58 5.55 -0.13
CA ALA A 43 -14.41 4.49 -0.71
C ALA A 43 -15.61 4.05 0.19
N PRO A 44 -16.54 4.97 0.56
CA PRO A 44 -17.54 4.74 1.60
C PRO A 44 -18.48 3.55 1.34
N LYS A 45 -18.69 3.18 0.08
CA LYS A 45 -19.45 1.99 -0.33
C LYS A 45 -18.87 0.66 0.20
N TYR A 46 -17.61 0.64 0.62
CA TYR A 46 -16.92 -0.54 1.15
C TYR A 46 -16.58 -0.41 2.64
N ALA A 47 -16.99 0.69 3.30
CA ALA A 47 -16.72 0.91 4.71
C ALA A 47 -17.33 -0.22 5.57
N GLY A 48 -16.53 -0.79 6.47
CA GLY A 48 -16.96 -1.85 7.38
C GLY A 48 -17.15 -3.24 6.74
N LEU A 49 -16.87 -3.40 5.44
CA LEU A 49 -17.07 -4.67 4.74
C LEU A 49 -15.84 -5.60 4.76
N ASP A 50 -14.74 -5.18 5.39
CA ASP A 50 -13.48 -5.93 5.44
C ASP A 50 -12.99 -6.38 4.05
N LYS A 51 -13.07 -5.47 3.06
CA LYS A 51 -12.88 -5.82 1.65
C LYS A 51 -11.74 -5.09 0.95
N VAL A 52 -11.45 -3.86 1.37
CA VAL A 52 -10.52 -2.98 0.67
C VAL A 52 -9.06 -3.43 0.83
N ASN A 53 -8.21 -3.03 -0.11
CA ASN A 53 -6.78 -3.30 -0.06
C ASN A 53 -6.09 -2.40 0.97
N PRO A 54 -5.42 -2.93 2.00
CA PRO A 54 -4.72 -2.11 3.00
C PRO A 54 -3.31 -1.68 2.55
N SER A 55 -2.85 -2.08 1.37
CA SER A 55 -1.43 -1.95 0.99
C SER A 55 -0.94 -0.50 0.95
N SER A 56 -1.77 0.47 0.54
CA SER A 56 -1.35 1.88 0.51
C SER A 56 -0.91 2.39 1.89
N VAL A 57 -1.69 2.10 2.94
CA VAL A 57 -1.32 2.52 4.31
C VAL A 57 -0.17 1.68 4.86
N ILE A 58 -0.10 0.39 4.53
CA ILE A 58 1.00 -0.50 4.97
C ILE A 58 2.34 -0.03 4.36
N LEU A 59 2.38 0.24 3.06
CA LEU A 59 3.57 0.72 2.36
C LEU A 59 3.95 2.15 2.78
N SER A 60 2.98 2.98 3.16
CA SER A 60 3.27 4.27 3.79
C SER A 60 3.90 4.08 5.18
N GLY A 61 3.51 3.01 5.89
CA GLY A 61 4.19 2.54 7.09
C GLY A 61 5.64 2.09 6.82
N THR A 62 5.92 1.48 5.67
CA THR A 62 7.30 1.18 5.24
C THR A 62 8.12 2.47 5.11
N LEU A 63 7.59 3.50 4.44
CA LEU A 63 8.26 4.82 4.36
C LEU A 63 8.51 5.43 5.75
N LEU A 64 7.59 5.24 6.69
CA LEU A 64 7.77 5.66 8.08
C LEU A 64 8.94 4.94 8.74
N LEU A 65 9.03 3.61 8.59
CA LEU A 65 10.10 2.81 9.18
C LEU A 65 11.46 3.23 8.61
N GLU A 66 11.55 3.45 7.30
CA GLU A 66 12.75 4.00 6.65
C GLU A 66 13.11 5.38 7.22
N HIS A 67 12.13 6.26 7.41
CA HIS A 67 12.35 7.58 7.99
C HIS A 67 12.86 7.53 9.44
N LEU A 68 12.47 6.50 10.21
CA LEU A 68 12.99 6.22 11.55
C LEU A 68 14.34 5.50 11.55
N GLY A 69 14.85 5.09 10.38
CA GLY A 69 16.08 4.31 10.23
C GLY A 69 15.91 2.82 10.53
N TRP A 70 14.69 2.30 10.61
CA TRP A 70 14.37 0.88 10.87
C TRP A 70 14.25 0.11 9.55
N ASN A 71 15.32 0.12 8.76
CA ASN A 71 15.31 -0.39 7.39
C ASN A 71 15.05 -1.90 7.34
N GLU A 72 15.54 -2.68 8.30
CA GLU A 72 15.31 -4.12 8.32
C GLU A 72 13.82 -4.45 8.46
N ALA A 73 13.08 -3.67 9.26
CA ALA A 73 11.63 -3.85 9.39
C ALA A 73 10.89 -3.41 8.12
N ALA A 74 11.32 -2.33 7.48
CA ALA A 74 10.79 -1.87 6.21
C ALA A 74 10.97 -2.93 5.11
N ASP A 75 12.17 -3.52 5.02
CA ASP A 75 12.52 -4.55 4.06
C ASP A 75 11.67 -5.81 4.21
N LEU A 76 11.42 -6.27 5.45
CA LEU A 76 10.55 -7.41 5.72
C LEU A 76 9.12 -7.20 5.20
N ILE A 77 8.56 -6.00 5.41
CA ILE A 77 7.21 -5.68 4.92
C ILE A 77 7.17 -5.66 3.39
N THR A 78 8.17 -5.03 2.76
CA THR A 78 8.26 -4.96 1.29
C THR A 78 8.39 -6.35 0.68
N GLN A 79 9.28 -7.20 1.22
CA GLN A 79 9.46 -8.57 0.74
C GLN A 79 8.20 -9.43 0.93
N SER A 80 7.52 -9.29 2.08
CA SER A 80 6.25 -9.98 2.32
C SER A 80 5.16 -9.54 1.34
N MET A 81 5.07 -8.24 1.05
CA MET A 81 4.14 -7.70 0.05
C MET A 81 4.41 -8.28 -1.34
N GLU A 82 5.67 -8.28 -1.77
CA GLU A 82 6.09 -8.88 -3.04
C GLU A 82 5.71 -10.37 -3.12
N LYS A 83 6.07 -11.14 -2.09
CA LYS A 83 5.79 -12.59 -2.03
C LYS A 83 4.29 -12.88 -2.08
N THR A 84 3.50 -12.14 -1.32
CA THR A 84 2.05 -12.33 -1.21
C THR A 84 1.33 -11.99 -2.53
N ILE A 85 1.71 -10.88 -3.18
CA ILE A 85 1.16 -10.50 -4.49
C ILE A 85 1.60 -11.49 -5.58
N GLN A 86 2.86 -11.95 -5.58
CA GLN A 86 3.36 -12.95 -6.53
C GLN A 86 2.63 -14.30 -6.38
N ALA A 87 2.26 -14.67 -5.17
CA ALA A 87 1.45 -15.85 -4.88
C ALA A 87 -0.02 -15.72 -5.35
N LYS A 88 -0.42 -14.54 -5.84
CA LYS A 88 -1.80 -14.20 -6.25
C LYS A 88 -2.83 -14.38 -5.13
N THR A 89 -2.39 -14.24 -3.88
CA THR A 89 -3.25 -14.27 -2.69
C THR A 89 -3.50 -12.83 -2.28
N VAL A 90 -4.59 -12.22 -2.76
CA VAL A 90 -4.74 -10.76 -2.83
C VAL A 90 -6.18 -10.33 -2.56
N THR A 91 -6.39 -9.04 -2.27
CA THR A 91 -7.74 -8.47 -2.13
C THR A 91 -8.49 -8.35 -3.46
N TYR A 92 -9.81 -8.13 -3.37
CA TYR A 92 -10.74 -8.17 -4.52
C TYR A 92 -10.35 -7.30 -5.72
N ASP A 93 -9.67 -6.17 -5.47
CA ASP A 93 -9.27 -5.18 -6.46
C ASP A 93 -8.20 -5.72 -7.41
N PHE A 94 -7.26 -6.52 -6.89
CA PHE A 94 -6.31 -7.28 -7.71
C PHE A 94 -6.91 -8.58 -8.22
N ALA A 95 -7.64 -9.32 -7.38
CA ALA A 95 -8.16 -10.65 -7.73
C ALA A 95 -9.00 -10.62 -9.02
N ARG A 96 -9.83 -9.59 -9.21
CA ARG A 96 -10.65 -9.42 -10.43
C ARG A 96 -9.87 -9.12 -11.72
N LEU A 97 -8.57 -8.84 -11.62
CA LEU A 97 -7.67 -8.51 -12.73
C LEU A 97 -6.62 -9.61 -12.97
N MET A 98 -6.65 -10.70 -12.21
CA MET A 98 -5.68 -11.79 -12.26
C MET A 98 -6.35 -13.13 -12.55
N ASP A 99 -5.75 -13.94 -13.40
CA ASP A 99 -6.18 -15.33 -13.58
C ASP A 99 -5.75 -16.19 -12.39
N ASN A 100 -6.68 -16.98 -11.85
CA ASN A 100 -6.48 -17.94 -10.76
C ASN A 100 -5.95 -17.30 -9.45
N ALA A 101 -6.44 -16.11 -9.09
CA ALA A 101 -6.14 -15.48 -7.81
C ALA A 101 -7.00 -16.05 -6.67
N THR A 102 -6.43 -16.09 -5.47
CA THR A 102 -7.16 -16.33 -4.23
C THR A 102 -7.57 -14.97 -3.66
N GLU A 103 -8.87 -14.66 -3.71
CA GLU A 103 -9.41 -13.44 -3.11
C GLU A 103 -9.45 -13.55 -1.59
N LEU A 104 -8.82 -12.58 -0.90
CA LEU A 104 -8.86 -12.42 0.55
C LEU A 104 -9.62 -11.16 0.96
N LYS A 105 -10.13 -11.16 2.19
CA LYS A 105 -10.56 -9.94 2.89
C LYS A 105 -9.38 -9.03 3.24
N CYS A 106 -9.67 -7.80 3.65
CA CYS A 106 -8.67 -6.83 4.11
C CYS A 106 -7.86 -7.40 5.30
N SER A 107 -8.55 -7.92 6.31
CA SER A 107 -7.92 -8.52 7.50
C SER A 107 -7.15 -9.80 7.18
N GLU A 108 -7.69 -10.65 6.31
CA GLU A 108 -7.06 -11.90 5.87
C GLU A 108 -5.79 -11.62 5.07
N PHE A 109 -5.79 -10.61 4.19
CA PHE A 109 -4.61 -10.18 3.46
C PHE A 109 -3.51 -9.67 4.41
N ALA A 110 -3.86 -8.90 5.43
CA ALA A 110 -2.89 -8.48 6.45
C ALA A 110 -2.28 -9.68 7.21
N ASN A 111 -3.10 -10.70 7.54
CA ASN A 111 -2.59 -11.93 8.16
C ASN A 111 -1.67 -12.72 7.22
N GLU A 112 -1.98 -12.75 5.92
CA GLU A 112 -1.14 -13.38 4.91
C GLU A 112 0.18 -12.66 4.73
N LEU A 113 0.20 -11.32 4.82
CA LEU A 113 1.45 -10.57 4.88
C LEU A 113 2.27 -10.98 6.11
N ILE A 114 1.66 -11.10 7.27
CA ILE A 114 2.36 -11.53 8.49
C ILE A 114 2.92 -12.96 8.36
N SER A 115 2.18 -13.88 7.72
CA SER A 115 2.65 -15.26 7.49
C SER A 115 3.83 -15.33 6.52
N ASN A 116 3.99 -14.30 5.68
CA ASN A 116 5.00 -14.17 4.65
C ASN A 116 6.18 -13.26 5.00
N LEU A 117 6.25 -12.73 6.23
CA LEU A 117 7.43 -12.05 6.77
C LEU A 117 8.65 -12.98 6.87
#